data_AF-A0A2A2ENQ0-F1
#
_entry.id   AF-A0A2A2ENQ0-F1
#
_cell.length_a   1.000
_cell.length_b   1.000
_cell.length_c   1.000
_cell.angle_alpha   90.00
_cell.angle_beta   90.00
_cell.angle_gamma   90.00
#
_symmetry.space_group_name_H-M   'P 1'
#
loop_
_entity.id
_entity.type
_entity.pdbx_description
1 polymer ?
#
loop_
_entity_poly.entity_id
_entity_poly.type
_entity_poly.pdbx_seq_one_letter_code
_entity_poly.pdbx_strand_id
1 'polypeptide(L)'
;VTNLGKFDWPPEKVLALYRKRGSAEAHMGEVKSALDLHLSSTDRGASTVQDVMARNEVSLLLSLYAYQVLHGLLERQTRQGWSLSRMREQVLKVAATLRLHARRITVHLGAAADKWWPTLLKGLPKLTALS
;
A
#
# COMPACT_ATOMS: atom_id res chain seq x y z
N VAL A 1 19.53 22.88 -12.84
CA VAL A 1 20.92 22.59 -12.39
C VAL A 1 21.06 21.09 -12.26
N THR A 2 21.99 20.46 -12.99
CA THR A 2 22.30 19.03 -12.89
C THR A 2 23.81 18.85 -12.85
N ASN A 3 24.29 17.88 -12.06
CA ASN A 3 25.71 17.53 -11.98
C ASN A 3 26.14 16.52 -13.07
N LEU A 4 25.24 16.20 -14.01
CA LEU A 4 25.51 15.28 -15.11
C LEU A 4 26.35 15.96 -16.21
N GLY A 5 27.41 15.28 -16.65
CA GLY A 5 28.30 15.76 -17.71
C GLY A 5 27.57 15.94 -19.04
N LYS A 6 27.74 17.11 -19.67
CA LYS A 6 27.02 17.51 -20.89
C LYS A 6 27.31 16.62 -22.12
N PHE A 7 28.47 15.96 -22.15
CA PHE A 7 28.90 15.09 -23.26
C PHE A 7 28.31 13.68 -23.17
N ASP A 8 28.16 13.13 -21.96
CA ASP A 8 27.61 11.79 -21.74
C ASP A 8 26.07 11.78 -21.65
N TRP A 9 25.51 12.93 -21.25
CA TRP A 9 24.07 13.13 -21.03
C TRP A 9 23.54 14.24 -21.92
N PRO A 10 23.23 13.94 -23.19
CA PRO A 10 22.56 14.90 -24.05
C PRO A 10 21.18 15.29 -23.48
N PRO A 11 20.67 16.49 -23.85
CA PRO A 11 19.51 17.11 -23.19
C PRO A 11 18.26 16.22 -23.11
N GLU A 12 17.99 15.43 -24.15
CA GLU A 12 16.86 14.51 -24.21
C GLU A 12 16.96 13.36 -23.20
N LYS A 13 18.16 12.84 -22.94
CA LYS A 13 18.37 11.81 -21.91
C LYS A 13 18.20 12.40 -20.51
N VAL A 14 18.68 13.63 -20.30
CA VAL A 14 18.46 14.36 -19.03
C VAL A 14 16.96 14.56 -18.81
N LEU A 15 16.22 15.03 -19.82
CA LEU A 15 14.78 15.22 -19.73
C LEU A 15 14.03 13.91 -19.44
N ALA A 16 14.41 12.81 -20.11
CA ALA A 16 13.84 11.50 -19.84
C ALA A 16 14.09 11.04 -18.40
N LEU A 17 15.28 11.29 -17.85
CA LEU A 17 15.60 11.00 -16.45
C LEU A 17 14.74 11.81 -15.49
N TYR A 18 14.57 13.11 -15.73
CA TYR A 18 13.71 13.95 -14.90
C TYR A 18 12.23 13.55 -14.97
N ARG A 19 11.74 13.10 -16.14
CA ARG A 19 10.39 12.53 -16.26
C ARG A 19 10.24 11.26 -15.43
N LYS A 20 11.20 10.33 -15.51
CA LYS A 20 11.21 9.12 -14.67
C LYS A 20 11.21 9.46 -13.18
N ARG A 21 12.02 10.45 -12.77
CA ARG A 21 12.02 10.94 -11.40
C ARG A 21 10.66 11.51 -10.99
N GLY A 22 10.05 12.35 -11.82
CA GLY A 22 8.73 12.91 -11.56
C GLY A 22 7.66 11.82 -11.40
N SER A 23 7.69 10.79 -12.23
CA SER A 23 6.81 9.62 -12.07
C SER A 23 7.04 8.87 -10.76
N ALA A 24 8.32 8.66 -10.38
CA ALA A 24 8.66 8.02 -9.11
C ALA A 24 8.22 8.86 -7.89
N GLU A 25 8.39 10.18 -7.95
CA GLU A 25 7.93 11.11 -6.91
C GLU A 25 6.39 11.11 -6.79
N ALA A 26 5.68 11.04 -7.92
CA ALA A 26 4.22 10.91 -7.92
C ALA A 26 3.75 9.59 -7.29
N HIS A 27 4.40 8.47 -7.61
CA HIS A 27 4.10 7.17 -6.98
C HIS A 27 4.41 7.18 -5.48
N MET A 28 5.53 7.77 -5.06
CA MET A 28 5.86 7.92 -3.64
C MET A 28 4.83 8.79 -2.90
N GLY A 29 4.38 9.87 -3.54
CA GLY A 29 3.31 10.73 -3.01
C GLY A 29 2.00 9.98 -2.81
N GLU A 30 1.63 9.13 -3.78
CA GLU A 30 0.44 8.27 -3.68
C GLU A 30 0.57 7.24 -2.55
N VAL A 31 1.70 6.55 -2.44
CA VAL A 31 1.98 5.60 -1.34
C VAL A 31 1.83 6.29 0.02
N LYS A 32 2.46 7.46 0.18
CA LYS A 32 2.40 8.24 1.42
C LYS A 32 0.95 8.63 1.76
N SER A 33 0.21 9.15 0.78
CA SER A 33 -1.16 9.65 1.01
C SER A 33 -2.18 8.54 1.23
N ALA A 34 -2.04 7.40 0.55
CA ALA A 34 -3.05 6.36 0.61
C ALA A 34 -2.77 5.32 1.71
N LEU A 35 -1.51 5.08 2.10
CA LEU A 35 -1.22 4.30 3.30
C LEU A 35 -1.42 5.11 4.59
N ASP A 36 -1.19 6.42 4.53
CA ASP A 36 -1.37 7.35 5.65
C ASP A 36 -0.71 6.84 6.95
N LEU A 37 0.50 6.29 6.83
CA LEU A 37 1.23 5.71 7.95
C LEU A 37 1.87 6.81 8.80
N HIS A 38 1.43 6.91 10.05
CA HIS A 38 2.01 7.82 11.03
C HIS A 38 3.24 7.16 11.68
N LEU A 39 4.39 7.27 11.02
CA LEU A 39 5.66 6.77 11.55
C LEU A 39 6.25 7.76 12.56
N SER A 40 6.43 7.30 13.81
CA SER A 40 6.86 8.15 14.94
C SER A 40 8.38 8.29 14.97
N SER A 41 8.94 9.49 15.10
CA SER A 41 10.39 9.67 15.18
C SER A 41 10.94 9.79 16.61
N THR A 42 10.06 9.80 17.61
CA THR A 42 10.41 10.04 19.02
C THR A 42 9.99 8.88 19.91
N ASP A 43 10.73 8.75 21.00
CA ASP A 43 10.49 7.92 22.17
C ASP A 43 9.04 8.08 22.64
N ARG A 44 8.40 6.99 23.02
CA ARG A 44 7.08 7.01 23.69
C ARG A 44 7.18 6.28 25.02
N GLY A 45 7.23 7.04 26.10
CA GLY A 45 7.26 6.49 27.45
C GLY A 45 8.51 5.62 27.65
N ALA A 46 8.30 4.31 27.86
CA ALA A 46 9.37 3.36 28.19
C ALA A 46 10.12 2.79 26.97
N SER A 47 9.70 3.08 25.73
CA SER A 47 10.35 2.55 24.52
C SER A 47 11.48 3.45 24.04
N THR A 48 12.63 2.85 23.73
CA THR A 48 13.78 3.55 23.14
C THR A 48 13.49 3.96 21.69
N VAL A 49 14.28 4.89 21.15
CA VAL A 49 14.23 5.25 19.73
C VAL A 49 14.36 4.03 18.82
N GLN A 50 15.22 3.06 19.15
CA GLN A 50 15.41 1.85 18.34
C GLN A 50 14.14 0.99 18.29
N ASP A 51 13.43 0.84 19.41
CA ASP A 51 12.18 0.08 19.46
C ASP A 51 11.09 0.75 18.61
N VAL A 52 11.03 2.08 18.64
CA VAL A 52 10.09 2.85 17.82
C VAL A 52 10.42 2.73 16.33
N MET A 53 11.71 2.80 15.97
CA MET A 53 12.16 2.62 14.58
C MET A 53 11.87 1.21 14.06
N ALA A 54 12.17 0.16 14.83
CA ALA A 54 11.87 -1.21 14.46
C ALA A 54 10.35 -1.42 14.26
N ARG A 55 9.52 -0.85 15.15
CA ARG A 55 8.06 -0.91 15.00
C ARG A 55 7.58 -0.18 13.74
N ASN A 56 8.15 0.98 13.43
CA ASN A 56 7.81 1.72 12.22
C ASN A 56 8.16 0.93 10.96
N GLU A 57 9.33 0.30 10.93
CA GLU A 57 9.78 -0.53 9.82
C GLU A 57 8.83 -1.70 9.59
N VAL A 58 8.49 -2.45 10.64
CA VAL A 58 7.53 -3.57 10.55
C VAL A 58 6.17 -3.08 10.06
N SER A 59 5.67 -1.95 10.60
CA SER A 59 4.38 -1.38 10.19
C SER A 59 4.37 -0.98 8.72
N LEU A 60 5.46 -0.36 8.24
CA LEU A 60 5.63 0.03 6.86
C LEU A 60 5.69 -1.20 5.93
N LEU A 61 6.55 -2.17 6.25
CA LEU A 61 6.69 -3.40 5.46
C LEU A 61 5.39 -4.19 5.40
N LEU A 62 4.68 -4.33 6.51
CA LEU A 62 3.40 -5.04 6.55
C LEU A 62 2.34 -4.34 5.69
N SER A 63 2.28 -3.02 5.74
CA SER A 63 1.34 -2.23 4.94
C SER A 63 1.67 -2.30 3.45
N LEU A 64 2.96 -2.25 3.08
CA LEU A 64 3.41 -2.42 1.71
C LEU A 64 3.11 -3.84 1.20
N TYR A 65 3.33 -4.87 2.02
CA TYR A 65 3.03 -6.25 1.66
C TYR A 65 1.53 -6.47 1.45
N ALA A 66 0.71 -5.97 2.38
CA ALA A 66 -0.75 -6.00 2.25
C ALA A 66 -1.22 -5.30 0.97
N TYR A 67 -0.62 -4.16 0.63
CA TYR A 67 -0.87 -3.48 -0.65
C TYR A 67 -0.51 -4.36 -1.85
N GLN A 68 0.71 -4.91 -1.91
CA GLN A 68 1.16 -5.73 -3.04
C GLN A 68 0.25 -6.96 -3.25
N VAL A 69 -0.16 -7.61 -2.17
CA VAL A 69 -1.10 -8.74 -2.22
C VAL A 69 -2.45 -8.32 -2.77
N LEU A 70 -3.04 -7.23 -2.25
CA LEU A 70 -4.35 -6.78 -2.71
C LEU A 70 -4.32 -6.26 -4.15
N HIS A 71 -3.26 -5.53 -4.51
CA HIS A 71 -3.04 -5.01 -5.86
C HIS A 71 -2.93 -6.16 -6.87
N GLY A 72 -2.08 -7.16 -6.60
CA GLY A 72 -1.93 -8.32 -7.48
C GLY A 72 -3.23 -9.13 -7.64
N LEU A 73 -4.02 -9.26 -6.58
CA LEU A 73 -5.34 -9.91 -6.65
C LEU A 73 -6.32 -9.11 -7.50
N LEU A 74 -6.38 -7.79 -7.34
CA LEU A 74 -7.27 -6.93 -8.11
C LEU A 74 -6.87 -6.86 -9.58
N GLU A 75 -5.59 -6.70 -9.87
CA GLU A 75 -5.09 -6.65 -11.24
C GLU A 75 -5.36 -7.98 -11.96
N ARG A 76 -5.14 -9.12 -11.29
CA ARG A 76 -5.45 -10.43 -11.86
C ARG A 76 -6.93 -10.61 -12.19
N GLN A 77 -7.83 -10.08 -11.35
CA GLN A 77 -9.28 -10.23 -11.54
C GLN A 77 -9.87 -9.22 -12.53
N THR A 78 -9.35 -8.00 -12.55
CA THR A 78 -9.89 -6.89 -13.37
C THR A 78 -9.15 -6.70 -14.69
N ARG A 79 -7.93 -7.23 -14.82
CA ARG A 79 -7.00 -7.01 -15.94
C ARG A 79 -6.74 -5.54 -16.26
N GLN A 80 -6.89 -4.67 -15.27
CA GLN A 80 -6.67 -3.23 -15.39
C GLN A 80 -5.60 -2.78 -14.39
N GLY A 81 -4.82 -1.77 -14.75
CA GLY A 81 -3.88 -1.14 -13.82
C GLY A 81 -4.63 -0.38 -12.73
N TRP A 82 -4.34 -0.70 -11.46
CA TRP A 82 -4.94 -0.03 -10.30
C TRP A 82 -3.94 0.90 -9.63
N SER A 83 -4.34 2.15 -9.39
CA SER A 83 -3.58 3.05 -8.52
C SER A 83 -3.90 2.76 -7.04
N LEU A 84 -2.98 3.07 -6.12
CA LEU A 84 -3.16 2.88 -4.68
C LEU A 84 -4.36 3.67 -4.14
N SER A 85 -4.55 4.90 -4.63
CA SER A 85 -5.68 5.76 -4.28
C SER A 85 -7.00 5.16 -4.74
N ARG A 86 -7.09 4.70 -6.00
CA ARG A 86 -8.31 4.05 -6.51
C ARG A 86 -8.65 2.78 -5.72
N MET A 87 -7.64 1.99 -5.36
CA MET A 87 -7.83 0.81 -4.52
C MET A 87 -8.36 1.19 -3.13
N ARG A 88 -7.77 2.20 -2.49
CA ARG A 88 -8.23 2.69 -1.19
C ARG A 88 -9.68 3.18 -1.26
N GLU A 89 -10.01 4.01 -2.24
CA GLU A 89 -11.34 4.60 -2.36
C GLU A 89 -12.43 3.60 -2.70
N GLN A 90 -12.14 2.61 -3.56
CA GLN A 90 -13.17 1.66 -4.02
C GLN A 90 -13.25 0.37 -3.20
N VAL A 91 -12.19 -0.01 -2.49
CA VAL A 91 -12.14 -1.29 -1.77
C VAL A 91 -12.04 -1.09 -0.25
N LEU A 92 -11.20 -0.15 0.20
CA LEU A 92 -10.94 0.06 1.63
C LEU A 92 -11.87 1.08 2.28
N LYS A 93 -12.35 2.08 1.53
CA LYS A 93 -13.32 3.09 2.00
C LYS A 93 -14.75 2.56 1.98
N VAL A 94 -14.93 1.37 2.54
CA VAL A 94 -16.25 0.77 2.76
C VAL A 94 -16.49 0.68 4.26
N ALA A 95 -17.72 1.01 4.69
CA ALA A 95 -18.12 0.81 6.08
C ALA A 95 -17.98 -0.68 6.44
N ALA A 96 -17.12 -0.98 7.41
CA ALA A 96 -16.88 -2.33 7.90
C ALA A 96 -17.00 -2.37 9.42
N THR A 97 -17.67 -3.39 9.95
CA THR A 97 -17.65 -3.68 11.39
C THR A 97 -16.94 -5.00 11.63
N LEU A 98 -15.91 -4.95 12.48
CA LEU A 98 -15.09 -6.09 12.86
C LEU A 98 -15.58 -6.60 14.22
N ARG A 99 -16.01 -7.87 14.26
CA ARG A 99 -16.27 -8.60 15.50
C ARG A 99 -15.16 -9.62 15.70
N LEU A 100 -14.37 -9.43 16.74
CA LEU A 100 -13.37 -10.39 17.17
C LEU A 100 -13.98 -11.29 18.24
N HIS A 101 -14.05 -12.60 17.98
CA HIS A 101 -14.50 -13.56 18.97
C HIS A 101 -13.61 -14.80 18.96
N ALA A 102 -12.97 -15.09 20.10
CA ALA A 102 -11.99 -16.15 20.25
C ALA A 102 -10.93 -16.13 19.13
N ARG A 103 -10.91 -17.14 18.25
CA ARG A 103 -9.98 -17.28 17.11
C ARG A 103 -10.61 -16.92 15.76
N ARG A 104 -11.75 -16.21 15.77
CA ARG A 104 -12.49 -15.86 14.54
C ARG A 104 -12.68 -14.36 14.45
N ILE A 105 -12.29 -13.81 13.31
CA ILE A 105 -12.56 -12.42 12.93
C ILE A 105 -13.74 -12.44 11.97
N THR A 106 -14.86 -11.84 12.37
CA THR A 106 -16.03 -11.66 11.50
C THR A 106 -16.05 -10.22 11.03
N VAL A 107 -15.97 -10.03 9.71
CA VAL A 107 -16.03 -8.70 9.08
C VAL A 107 -17.40 -8.56 8.42
N HIS A 108 -18.21 -7.63 8.90
CA HIS A 108 -19.45 -7.24 8.21
C HIS A 108 -19.16 -6.02 7.37
N LEU A 109 -19.37 -6.13 6.06
CA LEU A 109 -19.17 -5.05 5.10
C LEU A 109 -20.52 -4.45 4.72
N GLY A 110 -20.59 -3.12 4.60
CA GLY A 110 -21.78 -2.42 4.10
C GLY A 110 -22.00 -2.65 2.61
N ALA A 111 -23.18 -2.29 2.10
CA ALA A 111 -23.60 -2.54 0.70
C ALA A 111 -22.62 -2.04 -0.38
N ALA A 112 -21.82 -1.01 -0.09
CA ALA A 112 -20.80 -0.52 -1.01
C ALA A 112 -19.69 -1.55 -1.30
N ALA A 113 -19.50 -2.57 -0.46
CA ALA A 113 -18.51 -3.63 -0.67
C ALA A 113 -18.89 -4.61 -1.78
N ASP A 114 -20.18 -4.75 -2.10
CA ASP A 114 -20.69 -5.79 -3.00
C ASP A 114 -20.07 -5.72 -4.41
N LYS A 115 -19.53 -4.56 -4.79
CA LYS A 115 -18.89 -4.36 -6.09
C LYS A 115 -17.60 -5.15 -6.26
N TRP A 116 -16.70 -5.13 -5.28
CA TRP A 116 -15.34 -5.67 -5.42
C TRP A 116 -15.01 -6.80 -4.45
N TRP A 117 -15.59 -6.79 -3.25
CA TRP A 117 -15.28 -7.78 -2.21
C TRP A 117 -15.65 -9.22 -2.59
N PRO A 118 -16.78 -9.51 -3.24
CA PRO A 118 -17.10 -10.89 -3.66
C PRO A 118 -16.05 -11.48 -4.61
N THR A 119 -15.49 -10.66 -5.50
CA THR A 119 -14.43 -11.07 -6.44
C THR A 119 -13.11 -11.27 -5.73
N LEU A 120 -12.77 -10.39 -4.79
CA LEU A 120 -11.58 -10.52 -3.94
C LEU A 120 -11.60 -11.78 -3.08
N LEU A 121 -12.75 -12.07 -2.44
CA LEU A 121 -12.92 -13.26 -1.59
C LEU A 121 -12.77 -14.57 -2.37
N LYS A 122 -13.13 -14.60 -3.66
CA LYS A 122 -12.90 -15.75 -4.54
C LYS A 122 -11.41 -15.95 -4.87
N GLY A 123 -10.66 -14.85 -4.98
CA GLY A 123 -9.24 -14.85 -5.30
C GLY A 123 -8.34 -15.09 -4.09
N LEU A 124 -8.83 -14.84 -2.87
CA LEU A 124 -8.09 -15.12 -1.65
C LEU A 124 -7.91 -16.64 -1.52
N PRO A 125 -6.66 -17.13 -1.42
CA PRO A 125 -6.45 -18.53 -1.08
C PRO A 125 -7.18 -18.78 0.24
N LYS A 126 -8.00 -19.84 0.28
CA LYS A 126 -8.56 -20.29 1.55
C LYS A 126 -7.36 -20.58 2.44
N LEU A 127 -7.13 -19.75 3.45
CA LEU A 127 -6.15 -20.00 4.48
C LEU A 127 -6.67 -21.20 5.27
N THR A 128 -6.37 -22.40 4.77
CA THR A 128 -6.48 -23.62 5.56
C THR A 128 -5.57 -23.43 6.76
N ALA A 129 -6.12 -23.63 7.96
CA ALA A 129 -5.35 -23.56 9.19
C ALA A 129 -4.09 -24.42 9.02
N LEU A 130 -2.92 -23.82 9.28
CA LEU A 130 -1.68 -24.56 9.42
C LEU A 130 -1.91 -25.56 10.56
N SER A 131 -2.06 -26.84 10.18
CA SER A 131 -2.18 -28.00 11.07
C SER A 131 -0.85 -28.31 11.72
#